data_AF-A0A8C7LFH9-F1
#
_entry.id   AF-A0A8C7LFH9-F1
#
_cell.length_a   1.000
_cell.length_b   1.000
_cell.length_c   1.000
_cell.angle_alpha   90.00
_cell.angle_beta   90.00
_cell.angle_gamma   90.00
#
_symmetry.space_group_name_H-M   'P 1'
#
loop_
_entity.id
_entity.type
_entity.pdbx_description
1 polymer ?
#
loop_
_entity_poly.entity_id
_entity_poly.type
_entity_poly.pdbx_seq_one_letter_code
_entity_poly.pdbx_strand_id
1 'polypeptide(L)'
;MEWNGISQYGEEETLCILHQGQGTPVVYGTPHTEWGETTSGKVLTDGCVLGVARTHPRNTHIKPHPQANSGSASVMAASISYGASQKTRPNQQCTLTHEYPEYVKMIEVGPRDGLQNEKEMVPTRVKIQLINMLSETGLPVIEATSFVSSKWVPQMADHTEVLQAIHRSSHARYPVLTPNMHGFQDAVAAGATEVAVFGSASETFSQKNINCSIDDSMLKFEEVICTAKQQQIPVRGYVSCALGCPYEGPIEPTKVAEVVKRLYELGCYEVSLGDTIGVGTPGSMAKMLHYVMEEVPSSALAVHCHDTYGQALANILTALQMGICAVDSSVAGLGGCPYAQGASGNVSTEDVLYMLHGMGIKTGVDLSKVIEAGDFICKALNRKTNSKVAQARSKSS
;
A
#
# COMPACT_ATOMS: atom_id res chain seq x y z
N MET A 1 -34.71 9.99 -40.93
CA MET A 1 -34.89 8.83 -40.03
C MET A 1 -34.89 9.38 -38.63
N GLU A 2 -36.05 9.37 -37.98
CA GLU A 2 -36.21 9.70 -36.56
C GLU A 2 -35.52 8.66 -35.69
N TRP A 3 -35.04 9.05 -34.51
CA TRP A 3 -35.37 8.43 -33.21
C TRP A 3 -34.92 9.39 -32.09
N ASN A 4 -35.88 9.81 -31.26
CA ASN A 4 -35.71 10.62 -30.05
C ASN A 4 -35.48 9.72 -28.82
N GLY A 5 -34.81 10.23 -27.78
CA GLY A 5 -34.99 9.68 -26.42
C GLY A 5 -33.80 9.88 -25.47
N ILE A 6 -33.95 10.82 -24.54
CA ILE A 6 -33.09 11.10 -23.38
C ILE A 6 -33.34 10.06 -22.28
N SER A 7 -32.31 9.62 -21.54
CA SER A 7 -32.50 9.01 -20.22
C SER A 7 -31.38 9.42 -19.25
N GLN A 8 -31.78 9.88 -18.06
CA GLN A 8 -30.92 10.30 -16.95
C GLN A 8 -31.54 9.78 -15.64
N TYR A 9 -30.66 9.41 -14.70
CA TYR A 9 -30.85 9.06 -13.27
C TYR A 9 -31.17 7.61 -12.87
N GLY A 10 -30.24 7.04 -12.09
CA GLY A 10 -30.38 5.82 -11.30
C GLY A 10 -30.67 6.14 -9.82
N GLU A 11 -31.37 5.22 -9.17
CA GLU A 11 -31.75 5.24 -7.75
C GLU A 11 -30.72 4.49 -6.91
N GLU A 12 -30.39 5.00 -5.72
CA GLU A 12 -29.53 4.36 -4.71
C GLU A 12 -30.38 3.41 -3.82
N GLU A 13 -30.04 2.13 -3.76
CA GLU A 13 -30.56 1.17 -2.77
C GLU A 13 -29.67 1.20 -1.51
N THR A 14 -30.25 1.51 -0.35
CA THR A 14 -29.56 1.39 0.95
C THR A 14 -30.00 0.11 1.65
N LEU A 15 -29.07 -0.84 1.84
CA LEU A 15 -29.28 -2.10 2.55
C LEU A 15 -28.86 -1.94 4.03
N CYS A 16 -29.80 -2.05 4.97
CA CYS A 16 -29.51 -2.07 6.41
C CYS A 16 -29.69 -3.48 6.96
N ILE A 17 -28.60 -4.09 7.48
CA ILE A 17 -28.62 -5.38 8.19
C ILE A 17 -28.53 -5.10 9.70
N LEU A 18 -29.53 -5.53 10.47
CA LEU A 18 -29.51 -5.45 11.95
C LEU A 18 -29.23 -6.83 12.55
N HIS A 19 -28.13 -6.93 13.31
CA HIS A 19 -27.80 -8.10 14.14
C HIS A 19 -28.67 -8.16 15.40
N GLN A 20 -29.32 -9.31 15.67
CA GLN A 20 -30.08 -9.52 16.90
C GLN A 20 -29.16 -9.87 18.08
N GLY A 21 -29.03 -8.96 19.04
CA GLY A 21 -28.59 -9.24 20.41
C GLY A 21 -29.79 -9.31 21.34
N GLN A 22 -29.84 -10.34 22.19
CA GLN A 22 -30.94 -10.60 23.11
C GLN A 22 -31.10 -9.48 24.16
N GLY A 23 -32.22 -8.76 24.11
CA GLY A 23 -32.62 -7.79 25.13
C GLY A 23 -33.99 -7.21 24.80
N THR A 24 -34.93 -7.29 25.74
CA THR A 24 -36.31 -6.80 25.62
C THR A 24 -36.38 -5.31 25.27
N PRO A 25 -37.07 -4.89 24.18
CA PRO A 25 -37.35 -3.48 23.94
C PRO A 25 -38.56 -3.00 24.75
N VAL A 26 -38.35 -1.98 25.58
CA VAL A 26 -39.42 -1.20 26.22
C VAL A 26 -39.97 -0.21 25.18
N VAL A 27 -41.28 -0.27 24.94
CA VAL A 27 -41.99 0.60 23.98
C VAL A 27 -42.55 1.83 24.70
N TYR A 28 -42.19 3.02 24.22
CA TYR A 28 -42.99 4.23 24.39
C TYR A 28 -43.54 4.63 23.02
N GLY A 29 -44.86 4.48 22.83
CA GLY A 29 -45.55 4.88 21.61
C GLY A 29 -46.23 6.23 21.78
N THR A 30 -46.36 6.96 20.67
CA THR A 30 -47.49 7.87 20.40
C THR A 30 -48.07 7.54 19.02
N PRO A 31 -49.41 7.63 18.84
CA PRO A 31 -50.12 6.95 17.76
C PRO A 31 -50.32 7.86 16.54
N HIS A 32 -50.44 7.24 15.36
CA HIS A 32 -51.37 7.56 14.25
C HIS A 32 -50.72 7.27 12.89
N THR A 33 -51.03 6.11 12.30
CA THR A 33 -51.51 6.01 10.90
C THR A 33 -51.89 4.56 10.57
N GLU A 34 -52.98 4.42 9.82
CA GLU A 34 -53.72 3.20 9.54
C GLU A 34 -53.03 2.26 8.54
N TRP A 35 -53.24 0.94 8.69
CA TRP A 35 -52.74 -0.11 7.80
C TRP A 35 -53.72 -0.36 6.65
N GLY A 36 -53.24 -0.28 5.40
CA GLY A 36 -53.94 -0.70 4.19
C GLY A 36 -53.45 -2.05 3.68
N GLU A 37 -54.36 -2.82 3.08
CA GLU A 37 -54.34 -4.28 2.84
C GLU A 37 -53.18 -4.82 1.96
N THR A 38 -52.76 -6.04 2.30
CA THR A 38 -51.79 -6.88 1.58
C THR A 38 -52.47 -7.74 0.51
N THR A 39 -51.85 -7.89 -0.67
CA THR A 39 -52.23 -8.94 -1.65
C THR A 39 -51.04 -9.84 -2.00
N SER A 40 -51.19 -11.10 -1.59
CA SER A 40 -50.53 -12.36 -2.01
C SER A 40 -49.00 -12.48 -2.02
N GLY A 41 -48.46 -13.19 -1.01
CA GLY A 41 -47.13 -13.84 -1.04
C GLY A 41 -47.26 -15.36 -1.00
N LYS A 42 -46.40 -16.09 -1.74
CA LYS A 42 -46.22 -17.54 -1.65
C LYS A 42 -45.17 -17.86 -0.58
N VAL A 43 -45.45 -18.87 0.26
CA VAL A 43 -44.55 -19.40 1.28
C VAL A 43 -43.60 -20.43 0.67
N LEU A 44 -42.30 -20.23 0.84
CA LEU A 44 -41.28 -21.29 0.77
C LEU A 44 -40.54 -21.33 2.10
N THR A 45 -40.26 -22.56 2.54
CA THR A 45 -39.75 -22.96 3.84
C THR A 45 -38.34 -22.42 4.15
N ASP A 46 -38.10 -22.21 5.44
CA ASP A 46 -36.89 -21.69 6.11
C ASP A 46 -36.61 -20.19 5.94
N GLY A 47 -37.47 -19.39 6.57
CA GLY A 47 -37.00 -18.40 7.55
C GLY A 47 -36.58 -17.00 7.06
N CYS A 48 -37.17 -16.45 6.00
CA CYS A 48 -37.06 -15.01 5.69
C CYS A 48 -38.25 -14.51 4.85
N VAL A 49 -38.91 -13.41 5.26
CA VAL A 49 -39.98 -12.76 4.47
C VAL A 49 -39.48 -11.43 3.93
N LEU A 50 -39.43 -11.29 2.60
CA LEU A 50 -39.19 -10.02 1.91
C LEU A 50 -40.49 -9.21 1.83
N GLY A 51 -40.48 -7.97 2.34
CA GLY A 51 -41.54 -6.98 2.10
C GLY A 51 -40.95 -5.72 1.49
N VAL A 52 -41.48 -5.28 0.35
CA VAL A 52 -41.07 -4.06 -0.36
C VAL A 52 -42.05 -2.94 -0.01
N ALA A 53 -41.57 -1.83 0.57
CA ALA A 53 -42.36 -0.62 0.78
C ALA A 53 -41.89 0.48 -0.18
N ARG A 54 -42.83 1.09 -0.94
CA ARG A 54 -42.56 2.25 -1.81
C ARG A 54 -43.03 3.53 -1.13
N THR A 55 -42.20 4.56 -1.07
CA THR A 55 -42.58 5.92 -0.65
C THR A 55 -42.49 6.87 -1.85
N HIS A 56 -43.53 7.67 -2.08
CA HIS A 56 -43.55 8.75 -3.09
C HIS A 56 -43.21 10.10 -2.45
N PRO A 57 -42.44 10.99 -3.11
CA PRO A 57 -42.26 12.37 -2.66
C PRO A 57 -43.41 13.26 -3.15
N ARG A 58 -43.98 14.11 -2.27
CA ARG A 58 -44.82 15.24 -2.70
C ARG A 58 -44.14 16.58 -2.38
N ASN A 59 -44.08 17.40 -3.44
CA ASN A 59 -43.73 18.82 -3.45
C ASN A 59 -44.57 19.65 -2.47
N THR A 60 -43.93 20.55 -1.72
CA THR A 60 -44.56 21.77 -1.21
C THR A 60 -43.64 22.97 -1.38
N HIS A 61 -44.05 23.88 -2.28
CA HIS A 61 -43.50 25.23 -2.43
C HIS A 61 -43.90 26.11 -1.24
N ILE A 62 -42.94 26.86 -0.68
CA ILE A 62 -43.21 28.01 0.20
C ILE A 62 -42.61 29.27 -0.44
N LYS A 63 -43.46 30.26 -0.70
CA LYS A 63 -43.11 31.61 -1.20
C LYS A 63 -42.75 32.55 -0.05
N PRO A 64 -41.90 33.58 -0.27
CA PRO A 64 -41.60 34.60 0.73
C PRO A 64 -42.60 35.77 0.67
N HIS A 65 -42.83 36.46 1.80
CA HIS A 65 -43.47 37.78 1.82
C HIS A 65 -42.79 38.75 2.82
N PRO A 66 -42.85 40.09 2.59
CA PRO A 66 -41.90 41.09 3.09
C PRO A 66 -42.49 42.16 4.05
N GLN A 67 -41.63 43.12 4.44
CA GLN A 67 -41.86 44.43 5.12
C GLN A 67 -42.09 44.40 6.64
N ALA A 68 -41.68 45.37 7.48
CA ALA A 68 -40.84 46.57 7.40
C ALA A 68 -40.62 47.06 8.86
N ASN A 69 -39.48 47.72 9.17
CA ASN A 69 -39.48 49.09 9.73
C ASN A 69 -38.08 49.56 10.17
N SER A 70 -37.77 50.75 9.70
CA SER A 70 -36.69 51.65 10.10
C SER A 70 -36.92 52.22 11.50
N GLY A 71 -35.92 52.12 12.38
CA GLY A 71 -35.87 52.79 13.67
C GLY A 71 -34.44 53.23 13.97
N SER A 72 -34.21 54.54 13.94
CA SER A 72 -32.99 55.21 14.37
C SER A 72 -32.80 55.08 15.88
N ALA A 73 -31.67 54.54 16.32
CA ALA A 73 -31.20 54.72 17.70
C ALA A 73 -29.67 54.81 17.70
N SER A 74 -29.19 55.96 18.18
CA SER A 74 -27.79 56.24 18.48
C SER A 74 -27.25 55.24 19.51
N VAL A 75 -26.10 54.65 19.23
CA VAL A 75 -25.35 53.88 20.23
C VAL A 75 -24.11 54.67 20.59
N MET A 76 -24.10 55.14 21.83
CA MET A 76 -22.96 55.78 22.47
C MET A 76 -21.75 54.85 22.45
N ALA A 77 -20.58 55.42 22.17
CA ALA A 77 -19.30 54.76 22.39
C ALA A 77 -19.11 54.53 23.90
N ALA A 78 -19.37 53.31 24.36
CA ALA A 78 -18.94 52.83 25.66
C ALA A 78 -17.57 52.17 25.50
N SER A 79 -16.54 52.84 26.01
CA SER A 79 -15.20 52.30 26.18
C SER A 79 -15.24 51.13 27.17
N ILE A 80 -15.19 49.91 26.65
CA ILE A 80 -14.98 48.71 27.46
C ILE A 80 -13.48 48.56 27.68
N SER A 81 -13.05 48.80 28.92
CA SER A 81 -11.73 48.46 29.42
C SER A 81 -11.55 46.93 29.39
N TYR A 82 -10.59 46.47 28.59
CA TYR A 82 -10.12 45.08 28.67
C TYR A 82 -9.35 44.88 29.98
N GLY A 83 -10.02 44.36 31.00
CA GLY A 83 -9.37 43.76 32.15
C GLY A 83 -8.64 42.49 31.71
N ALA A 84 -7.32 42.55 31.58
CA ALA A 84 -6.47 41.41 31.32
C ALA A 84 -6.47 40.47 32.55
N SER A 85 -7.43 39.56 32.62
CA SER A 85 -7.34 38.38 33.50
C SER A 85 -6.40 37.38 32.83
N GLN A 86 -5.11 37.47 33.16
CA GLN A 86 -4.15 36.41 32.85
C GLN A 86 -4.49 35.17 33.70
N LYS A 87 -5.45 34.37 33.23
CA LYS A 87 -5.54 32.96 33.61
C LYS A 87 -4.41 32.24 32.86
N THR A 88 -3.28 32.07 33.53
CA THR A 88 -2.23 31.14 33.13
C THR A 88 -2.84 29.76 32.94
N ARG A 89 -3.00 29.32 31.68
CA ARG A 89 -3.33 27.94 31.38
C ARG A 89 -2.14 27.09 31.83
N PRO A 90 -2.35 25.99 32.58
CA PRO A 90 -1.25 25.11 32.93
C PRO A 90 -0.62 24.60 31.64
N ASN A 91 0.71 24.59 31.64
CA ASN A 91 1.58 24.16 30.57
C ASN A 91 1.20 22.70 30.22
N GLN A 92 0.33 22.52 29.24
CA GLN A 92 -0.03 21.20 28.73
C GLN A 92 1.17 20.79 27.89
N GLN A 93 2.13 20.16 28.56
CA GLN A 93 3.25 19.51 27.92
C GLN A 93 2.65 18.59 26.87
N CYS A 94 2.88 18.92 25.60
CA CYS A 94 2.42 18.15 24.46
C CYS A 94 3.19 16.82 24.50
N THR A 95 2.69 15.88 25.30
CA THR A 95 3.13 14.50 25.26
C THR A 95 2.56 13.97 23.96
N LEU A 96 3.37 13.98 22.90
CA LEU A 96 3.16 13.18 21.71
C LEU A 96 3.09 11.73 22.17
N THR A 97 1.89 11.26 22.51
CA THR A 97 1.61 9.84 22.70
C THR A 97 1.89 9.18 21.36
N HIS A 98 2.96 8.39 21.28
CA HIS A 98 3.53 7.88 20.02
C HIS A 98 2.46 7.29 19.06
N GLU A 99 2.14 8.01 17.98
CA GLU A 99 1.24 7.59 16.88
C GLU A 99 1.96 6.79 15.78
N TYR A 100 3.11 6.17 16.09
CA TYR A 100 3.94 5.45 15.12
C TYR A 100 4.45 4.12 15.71
N PRO A 101 4.76 3.12 14.87
CA PRO A 101 5.43 1.90 15.32
C PRO A 101 6.77 2.23 15.99
N GLU A 102 7.10 1.54 17.09
CA GLU A 102 8.40 1.69 17.75
C GLU A 102 9.57 1.18 16.88
N TYR A 103 9.28 0.21 16.01
CA TYR A 103 10.22 -0.43 15.11
C TYR A 103 9.61 -0.55 13.72
N VAL A 104 10.41 -0.26 12.70
CA VAL A 104 10.07 -0.48 11.29
C VAL A 104 11.07 -1.46 10.68
N LYS A 105 10.54 -2.55 10.12
CA LYS A 105 11.30 -3.53 9.36
C LYS A 105 11.58 -2.96 7.98
N MET A 106 12.85 -2.75 7.67
CA MET A 106 13.31 -2.36 6.33
C MET A 106 13.51 -3.60 5.46
N ILE A 107 12.91 -3.61 4.28
CA ILE A 107 13.16 -4.61 3.25
C ILE A 107 13.89 -3.93 2.10
N GLU A 108 15.15 -4.33 1.89
CA GLU A 108 15.98 -3.79 0.83
C GLU A 108 15.76 -4.58 -0.47
N VAL A 109 15.19 -3.94 -1.49
CA VAL A 109 14.89 -4.56 -2.79
C VAL A 109 15.85 -4.18 -3.90
N GLY A 110 16.87 -3.36 -3.61
CA GLY A 110 17.84 -2.87 -4.58
C GLY A 110 18.52 -3.94 -5.42
N PRO A 111 19.04 -5.06 -4.85
CA PRO A 111 19.71 -6.10 -5.63
C PRO A 111 18.81 -6.83 -6.63
N ARG A 112 17.49 -6.89 -6.37
CA ARG A 112 16.49 -7.48 -7.27
C ARG A 112 15.78 -6.39 -8.06
N ASP A 113 14.80 -5.73 -7.45
CA ASP A 113 13.92 -4.77 -8.11
C ASP A 113 14.65 -3.54 -8.63
N GLY A 114 15.59 -3.02 -7.82
CA GLY A 114 16.42 -1.89 -8.20
C GLY A 114 17.30 -2.19 -9.43
N LEU A 115 17.97 -3.34 -9.44
CA LEU A 115 18.82 -3.71 -10.56
C LEU A 115 18.05 -4.17 -11.79
N GLN A 116 16.86 -4.77 -11.64
CA GLN A 116 16.12 -5.46 -12.71
C GLN A 116 15.90 -4.61 -13.97
N ASN A 117 15.69 -3.31 -13.80
CA ASN A 117 15.42 -2.36 -14.89
C ASN A 117 16.61 -1.44 -15.23
N GLU A 118 17.80 -1.71 -14.68
CA GLU A 118 19.01 -1.00 -15.07
C GLU A 118 19.39 -1.33 -16.52
N LYS A 119 19.77 -0.30 -17.28
CA LYS A 119 20.07 -0.44 -18.71
C LYS A 119 21.34 -1.23 -18.97
N GLU A 120 22.33 -1.07 -18.11
CA GLU A 120 23.62 -1.73 -18.22
C GLU A 120 23.62 -3.03 -17.43
N MET A 121 24.16 -4.08 -18.04
CA MET A 121 24.27 -5.39 -17.41
C MET A 121 25.26 -5.32 -16.25
N VAL A 122 24.76 -5.44 -15.01
CA VAL A 122 25.60 -5.47 -13.81
C VAL A 122 26.30 -6.83 -13.69
N PRO A 123 27.64 -6.90 -13.63
CA PRO A 123 28.34 -8.17 -13.48
C PRO A 123 27.97 -8.89 -12.19
N THR A 124 27.90 -10.23 -12.23
CA THR A 124 27.55 -11.10 -11.09
C THR A 124 28.35 -10.79 -9.83
N ARG A 125 29.67 -10.58 -9.95
CA ARG A 125 30.54 -10.20 -8.82
C ARG A 125 30.12 -8.90 -8.13
N VAL A 126 29.58 -7.94 -8.89
CA VAL A 126 29.12 -6.65 -8.35
C VAL A 126 27.82 -6.85 -7.59
N LYS A 127 26.90 -7.68 -8.09
CA LYS A 127 25.66 -8.03 -7.37
C LYS A 127 25.94 -8.73 -6.05
N ILE A 128 26.82 -9.74 -6.07
CA ILE A 128 27.25 -10.46 -4.87
C ILE A 128 27.85 -9.49 -3.86
N GLN A 129 28.78 -8.63 -4.30
CA GLN A 129 29.41 -7.66 -3.41
C GLN A 129 28.41 -6.66 -2.84
N LEU A 130 27.45 -6.18 -3.63
CA LEU A 130 26.38 -5.31 -3.16
C LEU A 130 25.56 -5.97 -2.04
N ILE A 131 25.09 -7.21 -2.25
CA ILE A 131 24.30 -7.94 -1.25
C ILE A 131 25.12 -8.17 0.03
N ASN A 132 26.40 -8.51 -0.11
CA ASN A 132 27.28 -8.70 1.04
C ASN A 132 27.47 -7.39 1.83
N MET A 133 27.70 -6.26 1.15
CA MET A 133 27.79 -4.95 1.80
C MET A 133 26.49 -4.59 2.52
N LEU A 134 25.34 -4.80 1.87
CA LEU A 134 24.02 -4.57 2.48
C LEU A 134 23.79 -5.47 3.70
N SER A 135 24.32 -6.70 3.70
CA SER A 135 24.24 -7.65 4.82
C SER A 135 25.04 -7.21 6.06
N GLU A 136 25.94 -6.24 5.91
CA GLU A 136 26.75 -5.67 7.01
C GLU A 136 26.13 -4.40 7.61
N THR A 137 25.01 -3.93 7.05
CA THR A 137 24.30 -2.71 7.48
C THR A 137 23.34 -2.94 8.65
N GLY A 138 22.96 -4.20 8.93
CA GLY A 138 21.89 -4.53 9.88
C GLY A 138 20.50 -4.63 9.27
N LEU A 139 20.38 -4.54 7.93
CA LEU A 139 19.12 -4.83 7.22
C LEU A 139 18.61 -6.24 7.55
N PRO A 140 17.35 -6.39 8.01
CA PRO A 140 16.80 -7.69 8.39
C PRO A 140 16.36 -8.52 7.17
N VAL A 141 16.09 -7.88 6.03
CA VAL A 141 15.64 -8.55 4.79
C VAL A 141 16.27 -7.87 3.59
N ILE A 142 16.90 -8.66 2.71
CA ILE A 142 17.52 -8.19 1.46
C ILE A 142 17.03 -9.09 0.33
N GLU A 143 16.20 -8.56 -0.57
CA GLU A 143 15.71 -9.31 -1.72
C GLU A 143 16.84 -9.51 -2.73
N ALA A 144 17.35 -10.74 -2.79
CA ALA A 144 18.67 -11.01 -3.37
C ALA A 144 18.63 -11.09 -4.90
N THR A 145 17.61 -11.72 -5.47
CA THR A 145 17.50 -11.95 -6.92
C THR A 145 16.10 -12.46 -7.31
N SER A 146 15.92 -12.80 -8.58
CA SER A 146 14.67 -13.29 -9.17
C SER A 146 14.91 -14.51 -10.06
N PHE A 147 14.25 -15.63 -9.77
CA PHE A 147 14.27 -16.86 -10.57
C PHE A 147 13.21 -16.78 -11.68
N VAL A 148 13.46 -15.84 -12.59
CA VAL A 148 12.66 -15.56 -13.79
C VAL A 148 13.40 -16.01 -15.04
N SER A 149 12.70 -16.12 -16.16
CA SER A 149 13.36 -16.41 -17.43
C SER A 149 14.35 -15.31 -17.81
N SER A 150 15.62 -15.70 -18.00
CA SER A 150 16.69 -14.84 -18.49
C SER A 150 16.41 -14.22 -19.87
N LYS A 151 15.48 -14.80 -20.65
CA LYS A 151 15.02 -14.20 -21.91
C LYS A 151 14.23 -12.91 -21.68
N TRP A 152 13.39 -12.89 -20.65
CA TRP A 152 12.51 -11.75 -20.35
C TRP A 152 13.20 -10.73 -19.45
N VAL A 153 14.03 -11.22 -18.53
CA VAL A 153 14.77 -10.38 -17.58
C VAL A 153 16.25 -10.79 -17.60
N PRO A 154 17.02 -10.38 -18.63
CA PRO A 154 18.44 -10.74 -18.75
C PRO A 154 19.26 -10.30 -17.55
N GLN A 155 18.86 -9.19 -16.94
CA GLN A 155 19.51 -8.62 -15.78
C GLN A 155 19.56 -9.57 -14.58
N MET A 156 18.67 -10.55 -14.50
CA MET A 156 18.57 -11.54 -13.42
C MET A 156 19.06 -12.93 -13.84
N ALA A 157 19.68 -13.09 -15.01
CA ALA A 157 20.06 -14.40 -15.55
C ALA A 157 21.07 -15.19 -14.69
N ASP A 158 21.83 -14.51 -13.84
CA ASP A 158 22.82 -15.07 -12.92
C ASP A 158 22.25 -15.37 -11.52
N HIS A 159 20.92 -15.45 -11.37
CA HIS A 159 20.22 -15.63 -10.09
C HIS A 159 20.78 -16.78 -9.23
N THR A 160 21.09 -17.92 -9.84
CA THR A 160 21.62 -19.10 -9.13
C THR A 160 23.02 -18.83 -8.58
N GLU A 161 23.90 -18.26 -9.41
CA GLU A 161 25.29 -17.94 -9.05
C GLU A 161 25.33 -16.89 -7.94
N VAL A 162 24.48 -15.86 -8.03
CA VAL A 162 24.35 -14.83 -7.00
C VAL A 162 23.90 -15.45 -5.67
N LEU A 163 22.80 -16.20 -5.66
CA LEU A 163 22.23 -16.73 -4.41
C LEU A 163 23.15 -17.73 -3.70
N GLN A 164 23.93 -18.50 -4.46
CA GLN A 164 24.90 -19.46 -3.92
C GLN A 164 26.17 -18.81 -3.39
N ALA A 165 26.59 -17.67 -3.96
CA ALA A 165 27.87 -17.04 -3.65
C ALA A 165 27.80 -15.94 -2.57
N ILE A 166 26.61 -15.42 -2.24
CA ILE A 166 26.47 -14.41 -1.18
C ILE A 166 26.81 -14.98 0.20
N HIS A 167 27.35 -14.12 1.05
CA HIS A 167 27.57 -14.42 2.46
C HIS A 167 26.28 -14.14 3.23
N ARG A 168 25.65 -15.20 3.76
CA ARG A 168 24.39 -15.08 4.49
C ARG A 168 24.64 -14.72 5.94
N SER A 169 24.33 -13.49 6.31
CA SER A 169 24.32 -13.02 7.70
C SER A 169 23.23 -13.74 8.49
N SER A 170 23.53 -14.19 9.71
CA SER A 170 22.56 -14.90 10.57
C SER A 170 21.37 -14.05 11.03
N HIS A 171 21.47 -12.72 10.92
CA HIS A 171 20.42 -11.77 11.30
C HIS A 171 19.53 -11.34 10.13
N ALA A 172 19.85 -11.73 8.90
CA ALA A 172 19.18 -11.28 7.69
C ALA A 172 18.54 -12.45 6.93
N ARG A 173 17.42 -12.17 6.28
CA ARG A 173 16.78 -13.08 5.31
C ARG A 173 17.02 -12.61 3.89
N TYR A 174 17.07 -13.56 2.96
CA TYR A 174 17.41 -13.32 1.56
C TYR A 174 16.31 -13.85 0.62
N PRO A 175 15.11 -13.23 0.62
CA PRO A 175 14.03 -13.66 -0.25
C PRO A 175 14.43 -13.53 -1.72
N VAL A 176 13.87 -14.42 -2.55
CA VAL A 176 14.01 -14.38 -4.01
C VAL A 176 12.65 -14.49 -4.69
N LEU A 177 12.48 -13.81 -5.81
CA LEU A 177 11.21 -13.82 -6.54
C LEU A 177 11.07 -15.12 -7.37
N THR A 178 9.93 -15.79 -7.25
CA THR A 178 9.62 -17.07 -7.92
C THR A 178 8.21 -17.05 -8.51
N PRO A 179 8.00 -16.57 -9.75
CA PRO A 179 6.65 -16.38 -10.31
C PRO A 179 5.92 -17.65 -10.74
N ASN A 180 6.62 -18.79 -10.76
CA ASN A 180 6.06 -20.07 -11.20
C ASN A 180 6.81 -21.23 -10.54
N MET A 181 6.27 -22.44 -10.70
CA MET A 181 6.82 -23.65 -10.08
C MET A 181 8.25 -23.97 -10.50
N HIS A 182 8.61 -23.73 -11.77
CA HIS A 182 9.96 -23.99 -12.26
C HIS A 182 10.99 -23.07 -11.56
N GLY A 183 10.71 -21.75 -11.54
CA GLY A 183 11.55 -20.78 -10.83
C GLY A 183 11.63 -21.06 -9.32
N PHE A 184 10.52 -21.54 -8.71
CA PHE A 184 10.52 -21.98 -7.32
C PHE A 184 11.45 -23.18 -7.08
N GLN A 185 11.38 -24.22 -7.91
CA GLN A 185 12.24 -25.39 -7.80
C GLN A 185 13.72 -25.03 -7.95
N ASP A 186 14.04 -24.17 -8.93
CA ASP A 186 15.41 -23.67 -9.14
C ASP A 186 15.90 -22.85 -7.93
N ALA A 187 15.04 -22.00 -7.36
CA ALA A 187 15.36 -21.21 -6.17
C ALA A 187 15.67 -22.10 -4.96
N VAL A 188 14.85 -23.13 -4.72
CA VAL A 188 15.08 -24.10 -3.65
C VAL A 188 16.38 -24.87 -3.87
N ALA A 189 16.65 -25.33 -5.11
CA ALA A 189 17.89 -26.00 -5.45
C ALA A 189 19.14 -25.10 -5.26
N ALA A 190 18.99 -23.79 -5.46
CA ALA A 190 20.01 -22.78 -5.17
C ALA A 190 20.10 -22.41 -3.67
N GLY A 191 19.26 -23.01 -2.82
CA GLY A 191 19.27 -22.85 -1.37
C GLY A 191 18.48 -21.65 -0.86
N ALA A 192 17.45 -21.19 -1.58
CA ALA A 192 16.52 -20.17 -1.09
C ALA A 192 15.78 -20.69 0.16
N THR A 193 15.69 -19.83 1.19
CA THR A 193 14.98 -20.13 2.44
C THR A 193 13.73 -19.27 2.63
N GLU A 194 13.46 -18.35 1.71
CA GLU A 194 12.28 -17.51 1.63
C GLU A 194 12.08 -17.15 0.16
N VAL A 195 10.83 -17.14 -0.30
CA VAL A 195 10.50 -16.80 -1.69
C VAL A 195 9.39 -15.76 -1.76
N ALA A 196 9.21 -15.15 -2.92
CA ALA A 196 8.14 -14.20 -3.16
C ALA A 196 7.37 -14.48 -4.45
N VAL A 197 6.06 -14.23 -4.43
CA VAL A 197 5.19 -14.22 -5.60
C VAL A 197 4.68 -12.79 -5.85
N PHE A 198 4.32 -12.46 -7.08
CA PHE A 198 3.85 -11.12 -7.43
C PHE A 198 2.54 -11.16 -8.21
N GLY A 199 1.49 -10.59 -7.63
CA GLY A 199 0.22 -10.33 -8.29
C GLY A 199 0.02 -8.85 -8.62
N SER A 200 -1.15 -8.52 -9.15
CA SER A 200 -1.54 -7.16 -9.54
C SER A 200 -2.98 -6.89 -9.13
N ALA A 201 -3.31 -5.65 -8.77
CA ALA A 201 -4.68 -5.19 -8.58
C ALA A 201 -5.36 -4.71 -9.89
N SER A 202 -4.64 -4.80 -11.02
CA SER A 202 -5.12 -4.42 -12.35
C SER A 202 -5.01 -5.59 -13.34
N GLU A 203 -6.12 -5.88 -14.03
CA GLU A 203 -6.21 -6.96 -15.03
C GLU A 203 -5.37 -6.64 -16.25
N THR A 204 -5.46 -5.41 -16.79
CA THR A 204 -4.65 -4.99 -17.94
C THR A 204 -3.17 -5.03 -17.63
N PHE A 205 -2.78 -4.67 -16.40
CA PHE A 205 -1.39 -4.76 -15.96
C PHE A 205 -0.93 -6.22 -15.86
N SER A 206 -1.76 -7.12 -15.31
CA SER A 206 -1.47 -8.55 -15.25
C SER A 206 -1.29 -9.13 -16.66
N GLN A 207 -2.23 -8.85 -17.56
CA GLN A 207 -2.19 -9.35 -18.94
C GLN A 207 -0.95 -8.84 -19.70
N LYS A 208 -0.54 -7.60 -19.49
CA LYS A 208 0.64 -7.04 -20.18
C LYS A 208 1.98 -7.51 -19.60
N ASN A 209 2.05 -7.79 -18.29
CA ASN A 209 3.31 -8.17 -17.63
C ASN A 209 3.53 -9.68 -17.57
N ILE A 210 2.48 -10.48 -17.38
CA ILE A 210 2.57 -11.93 -17.22
C ILE A 210 1.67 -12.73 -18.17
N ASN A 211 0.98 -12.05 -19.10
CA ASN A 211 0.16 -12.66 -20.15
C ASN A 211 -0.96 -13.57 -19.62
N CYS A 212 -1.53 -13.24 -18.47
CA CYS A 212 -2.72 -13.91 -17.93
C CYS A 212 -3.54 -12.97 -17.02
N SER A 213 -4.78 -13.38 -16.71
CA SER A 213 -5.64 -12.67 -15.77
C SER A 213 -5.11 -12.74 -14.32
N ILE A 214 -5.68 -11.94 -13.44
CA ILE A 214 -5.41 -12.04 -12.00
C ILE A 214 -5.77 -13.44 -11.49
N ASP A 215 -6.92 -13.98 -11.89
CA ASP A 215 -7.36 -15.33 -11.47
C ASP A 215 -6.40 -16.43 -11.93
N ASP A 216 -5.95 -16.38 -13.18
CA ASP A 216 -4.96 -17.32 -13.70
C ASP A 216 -3.62 -17.22 -12.94
N SER A 217 -3.23 -16.01 -12.54
CA SER A 217 -2.02 -15.78 -11.75
C SER A 217 -2.15 -16.40 -10.35
N MET A 218 -3.32 -16.28 -9.73
CA MET A 218 -3.61 -16.85 -8.42
C MET A 218 -3.54 -18.37 -8.42
N LEU A 219 -4.04 -19.04 -9.47
CA LEU A 219 -3.90 -20.50 -9.61
C LEU A 219 -2.44 -20.94 -9.68
N LYS A 220 -1.57 -20.18 -10.37
CA LYS A 220 -0.13 -20.45 -10.42
C LYS A 220 0.53 -20.21 -9.05
N PHE A 221 0.12 -19.16 -8.33
CA PHE A 221 0.65 -18.86 -7.00
C PHE A 221 0.21 -19.90 -5.98
N GLU A 222 -1.01 -20.41 -6.05
CA GLU A 222 -1.49 -21.49 -5.19
C GLU A 222 -0.57 -22.71 -5.26
N GLU A 223 -0.14 -23.11 -6.46
CA GLU A 223 0.80 -24.21 -6.66
C GLU A 223 2.12 -23.97 -5.92
N VAL A 224 2.71 -22.78 -6.11
CA VAL A 224 3.98 -22.37 -5.47
C VAL A 224 3.83 -22.28 -3.96
N ILE A 225 2.81 -21.59 -3.47
CA ILE A 225 2.58 -21.36 -2.03
C ILE A 225 2.29 -22.67 -1.31
N CYS A 226 1.47 -23.56 -1.88
CA CYS A 226 1.19 -24.87 -1.29
C CYS A 226 2.47 -25.71 -1.19
N THR A 227 3.30 -25.72 -2.24
CA THR A 227 4.55 -26.49 -2.27
C THR A 227 5.57 -25.90 -1.29
N ALA A 228 5.73 -24.58 -1.26
CA ALA A 228 6.58 -23.88 -0.30
C ALA A 228 6.18 -24.17 1.15
N LYS A 229 4.87 -24.16 1.44
CA LYS A 229 4.33 -24.51 2.76
C LYS A 229 4.66 -25.94 3.18
N GLN A 230 4.58 -26.91 2.27
CA GLN A 230 5.00 -28.30 2.54
C GLN A 230 6.49 -28.41 2.87
N GLN A 231 7.31 -27.53 2.29
CA GLN A 231 8.76 -27.46 2.53
C GLN A 231 9.14 -26.49 3.66
N GLN A 232 8.16 -25.90 4.35
CA GLN A 232 8.36 -24.91 5.42
C GLN A 232 9.13 -23.65 4.96
N ILE A 233 9.00 -23.30 3.68
CA ILE A 233 9.59 -22.10 3.09
C ILE A 233 8.54 -20.98 3.14
N PRO A 234 8.78 -19.88 3.88
CA PRO A 234 7.87 -18.74 3.92
C PRO A 234 7.77 -18.08 2.54
N VAL A 235 6.55 -17.65 2.19
CA VAL A 235 6.25 -16.94 0.96
C VAL A 235 5.77 -15.53 1.26
N ARG A 236 6.40 -14.54 0.63
CA ARG A 236 5.94 -13.15 0.62
C ARG A 236 5.11 -12.87 -0.63
N GLY A 237 4.02 -12.12 -0.49
CA GLY A 237 3.21 -11.65 -1.61
C GLY A 237 3.56 -10.21 -1.99
N TYR A 238 3.49 -9.88 -3.27
CA TYR A 238 3.48 -8.50 -3.78
C TYR A 238 2.20 -8.24 -4.55
N VAL A 239 1.63 -7.04 -4.42
CA VAL A 239 0.50 -6.58 -5.23
C VAL A 239 0.86 -5.26 -5.90
N SER A 240 1.08 -5.30 -7.21
CA SER A 240 1.33 -4.10 -8.02
C SER A 240 0.04 -3.29 -8.26
N CYS A 241 0.23 -2.03 -8.65
CA CYS A 241 -0.86 -1.10 -9.00
C CYS A 241 -1.84 -0.81 -7.85
N ALA A 242 -1.39 -0.89 -6.59
CA ALA A 242 -2.25 -0.67 -5.43
C ALA A 242 -2.81 0.75 -5.34
N LEU A 243 -2.11 1.75 -5.86
CA LEU A 243 -2.54 3.16 -5.87
C LEU A 243 -2.82 3.73 -7.27
N GLY A 244 -2.80 2.88 -8.29
CA GLY A 244 -3.04 3.27 -9.67
C GLY A 244 -2.33 2.37 -10.67
N CYS A 245 -2.89 2.31 -11.88
CA CYS A 245 -2.40 1.51 -12.99
C CYS A 245 -2.02 2.42 -14.18
N PRO A 246 -0.88 2.18 -14.86
CA PRO A 246 -0.50 2.97 -16.04
C PRO A 246 -1.44 2.77 -17.25
N TYR A 247 -2.34 1.79 -17.19
CA TYR A 247 -3.27 1.46 -18.28
C TYR A 247 -4.73 1.74 -17.95
N GLU A 248 -5.16 1.41 -16.73
CA GLU A 248 -6.55 1.56 -16.27
C GLU A 248 -6.77 2.87 -15.49
N GLY A 249 -5.70 3.55 -15.07
CA GLY A 249 -5.79 4.74 -14.25
C GLY A 249 -6.08 4.39 -12.79
N PRO A 250 -7.06 5.04 -12.14
CA PRO A 250 -7.42 4.74 -10.75
C PRO A 250 -7.80 3.27 -10.55
N ILE A 251 -7.33 2.67 -9.46
CA ILE A 251 -7.70 1.32 -9.02
C ILE A 251 -8.54 1.44 -7.76
N GLU A 252 -9.69 0.75 -7.73
CA GLU A 252 -10.58 0.76 -6.58
C GLU A 252 -9.93 0.03 -5.39
N PRO A 253 -9.89 0.64 -4.18
CA PRO A 253 -9.32 0.03 -2.99
C PRO A 253 -9.82 -1.39 -2.66
N THR A 254 -11.09 -1.66 -2.93
CA THR A 254 -11.70 -2.97 -2.71
C THR A 254 -11.07 -4.05 -3.59
N LYS A 255 -10.64 -3.72 -4.81
CA LYS A 255 -9.89 -4.64 -5.69
C LYS A 255 -8.51 -4.97 -5.14
N VAL A 256 -7.85 -4.00 -4.53
CA VAL A 256 -6.59 -4.24 -3.81
C VAL A 256 -6.83 -5.19 -2.64
N ALA A 257 -7.85 -4.92 -1.81
CA ALA A 257 -8.22 -5.75 -0.67
C ALA A 257 -8.56 -7.19 -1.07
N GLU A 258 -9.33 -7.39 -2.14
CA GLU A 258 -9.66 -8.72 -2.69
C GLU A 258 -8.40 -9.55 -3.02
N VAL A 259 -7.44 -8.95 -3.74
CA VAL A 259 -6.19 -9.62 -4.16
C VAL A 259 -5.30 -9.91 -2.96
N VAL A 260 -5.17 -8.95 -2.04
CA VAL A 260 -4.35 -9.08 -0.82
C VAL A 260 -4.89 -10.17 0.10
N LYS A 261 -6.22 -10.19 0.31
CA LYS A 261 -6.90 -11.23 1.08
C LYS A 261 -6.61 -12.62 0.52
N ARG A 262 -6.75 -12.81 -0.80
CA ARG A 262 -6.49 -14.10 -1.45
C ARG A 262 -5.05 -14.57 -1.24
N LEU A 263 -4.05 -13.69 -1.43
CA LEU A 263 -2.64 -14.04 -1.19
C LEU A 263 -2.40 -14.44 0.28
N TYR A 264 -2.99 -13.70 1.22
CA TYR A 264 -2.87 -13.98 2.64
C TYR A 264 -3.53 -15.33 3.02
N GLU A 265 -4.75 -15.59 2.52
CA GLU A 265 -5.48 -16.85 2.75
C GLU A 265 -4.78 -18.07 2.12
N LEU A 266 -4.13 -17.90 0.96
CA LEU A 266 -3.30 -18.94 0.34
C LEU A 266 -2.09 -19.30 1.20
N GLY A 267 -1.58 -18.38 2.00
CA GLY A 267 -0.50 -18.62 2.96
C GLY A 267 0.70 -17.68 2.85
N CYS A 268 0.59 -16.57 2.12
CA CYS A 268 1.60 -15.51 2.19
C CYS A 268 1.65 -14.95 3.63
N TYR A 269 2.82 -14.93 4.24
CA TYR A 269 2.96 -14.46 5.63
C TYR A 269 2.91 -12.92 5.72
N GLU A 270 3.27 -12.24 4.64
CA GLU A 270 3.25 -10.80 4.49
C GLU A 270 2.94 -10.43 3.03
N VAL A 271 2.14 -9.39 2.81
CA VAL A 271 1.81 -8.86 1.48
C VAL A 271 2.26 -7.40 1.36
N SER A 272 3.11 -7.13 0.37
CA SER A 272 3.62 -5.79 0.06
C SER A 272 2.75 -5.08 -0.97
N LEU A 273 2.25 -3.90 -0.61
CA LEU A 273 1.32 -3.08 -1.38
C LEU A 273 2.10 -2.06 -2.22
N GLY A 274 2.16 -2.30 -3.53
CA GLY A 274 3.00 -1.57 -4.46
C GLY A 274 2.31 -0.38 -5.15
N ASP A 275 2.77 0.83 -4.88
CA ASP A 275 2.56 1.99 -5.75
C ASP A 275 3.59 1.97 -6.89
N THR A 276 3.40 1.04 -7.82
CA THR A 276 4.36 0.67 -8.88
C THR A 276 4.75 1.82 -9.80
N ILE A 277 3.86 2.81 -9.94
CA ILE A 277 4.11 3.97 -10.81
C ILE A 277 4.36 5.25 -10.01
N GLY A 278 4.25 5.22 -8.68
CA GLY A 278 4.53 6.34 -7.80
C GLY A 278 3.50 7.47 -7.89
N VAL A 279 2.27 7.19 -8.32
CA VAL A 279 1.20 8.19 -8.51
C VAL A 279 0.35 8.38 -7.26
N GLY A 280 0.50 7.49 -6.28
CA GLY A 280 -0.24 7.56 -5.04
C GLY A 280 0.05 8.84 -4.28
N THR A 281 -0.96 9.35 -3.61
CA THR A 281 -0.88 10.45 -2.65
C THR A 281 -1.29 9.98 -1.26
N PRO A 282 -0.98 10.74 -0.18
CA PRO A 282 -1.37 10.37 1.18
C PRO A 282 -2.84 10.01 1.33
N GLY A 283 -3.75 10.76 0.69
CA GLY A 283 -5.18 10.48 0.73
C GLY A 283 -5.56 9.14 0.09
N SER A 284 -4.98 8.82 -1.07
CA SER A 284 -5.21 7.52 -1.73
C SER A 284 -4.55 6.36 -0.98
N MET A 285 -3.37 6.57 -0.39
CA MET A 285 -2.69 5.57 0.45
C MET A 285 -3.55 5.23 1.66
N ALA A 286 -4.03 6.27 2.37
CA ALA A 286 -4.89 6.07 3.53
C ALA A 286 -6.19 5.34 3.19
N LYS A 287 -6.84 5.75 2.07
CA LYS A 287 -8.04 5.08 1.60
C LYS A 287 -7.76 3.61 1.26
N MET A 288 -6.71 3.31 0.50
CA MET A 288 -6.35 1.95 0.14
C MET A 288 -6.08 1.07 1.37
N LEU A 289 -5.24 1.54 2.30
CA LEU A 289 -4.92 0.81 3.52
C LEU A 289 -6.13 0.55 4.40
N HIS A 290 -7.07 1.51 4.49
CA HIS A 290 -8.30 1.33 5.25
C HIS A 290 -9.07 0.07 4.81
N TYR A 291 -9.33 -0.09 3.51
CA TYR A 291 -10.03 -1.26 2.98
C TYR A 291 -9.21 -2.55 3.12
N VAL A 292 -7.89 -2.50 2.89
CA VAL A 292 -7.05 -3.70 3.02
C VAL A 292 -6.98 -4.19 4.47
N MET A 293 -6.95 -3.26 5.44
CA MET A 293 -6.87 -3.57 6.87
C MET A 293 -8.18 -4.11 7.45
N GLU A 294 -9.31 -3.99 6.74
CA GLU A 294 -10.55 -4.70 7.08
C GLU A 294 -10.44 -6.21 6.83
N GLU A 295 -9.58 -6.63 5.92
CA GLU A 295 -9.46 -8.03 5.47
C GLU A 295 -8.19 -8.72 6.01
N VAL A 296 -7.09 -7.99 6.19
CA VAL A 296 -5.77 -8.53 6.57
C VAL A 296 -5.15 -7.69 7.70
N PRO A 297 -4.59 -8.32 8.76
CA PRO A 297 -3.99 -7.57 9.86
C PRO A 297 -2.79 -6.74 9.39
N SER A 298 -2.63 -5.52 9.91
CA SER A 298 -1.53 -4.61 9.55
C SER A 298 -0.14 -5.21 9.76
N SER A 299 0.01 -6.13 10.71
CA SER A 299 1.27 -6.86 10.96
C SER A 299 1.70 -7.79 9.82
N ALA A 300 0.78 -8.13 8.90
CA ALA A 300 1.04 -8.92 7.70
C ALA A 300 1.08 -8.05 6.43
N LEU A 301 1.13 -6.73 6.57
CA LEU A 301 1.17 -5.80 5.45
C LEU A 301 2.49 -5.03 5.42
N ALA A 302 2.96 -4.78 4.21
CA ALA A 302 4.07 -3.88 3.93
C ALA A 302 3.67 -2.87 2.85
N VAL A 303 4.40 -1.77 2.75
CA VAL A 303 4.24 -0.81 1.65
C VAL A 303 5.51 -0.74 0.80
N HIS A 304 5.30 -0.62 -0.51
CA HIS A 304 6.35 -0.46 -1.50
C HIS A 304 6.00 0.74 -2.38
N CYS A 305 6.70 1.86 -2.17
CA CYS A 305 6.40 3.11 -2.85
C CYS A 305 7.51 3.49 -3.81
N HIS A 306 7.17 3.68 -5.08
CA HIS A 306 8.03 4.39 -6.01
C HIS A 306 7.97 5.89 -5.78
N ASP A 307 9.10 6.58 -6.01
CA ASP A 307 9.23 8.02 -5.83
C ASP A 307 9.19 8.78 -7.16
N THR A 308 8.56 8.20 -8.19
CA THR A 308 8.40 8.78 -9.55
C THR A 308 7.91 10.23 -9.53
N TYR A 309 6.96 10.55 -8.63
CA TYR A 309 6.35 11.88 -8.47
C TYR A 309 6.66 12.53 -7.12
N GLY A 310 7.71 12.08 -6.41
CA GLY A 310 8.14 12.67 -5.13
C GLY A 310 7.15 12.42 -3.97
N GLN A 311 6.34 11.36 -4.06
CA GLN A 311 5.29 11.05 -3.09
C GLN A 311 5.68 9.97 -2.09
N ALA A 312 6.80 9.26 -2.29
CA ALA A 312 7.04 8.01 -1.59
C ALA A 312 7.16 8.18 -0.08
N LEU A 313 7.97 9.14 0.40
CA LEU A 313 8.11 9.38 1.85
C LEU A 313 6.81 9.85 2.50
N ALA A 314 5.99 10.65 1.81
CA ALA A 314 4.70 11.09 2.33
C ALA A 314 3.70 9.92 2.44
N ASN A 315 3.69 9.03 1.45
CA ASN A 315 2.89 7.82 1.45
C ASN A 315 3.35 6.85 2.53
N ILE A 316 4.67 6.66 2.70
CA ILE A 316 5.23 5.83 3.77
C ILE A 316 4.87 6.40 5.14
N LEU A 317 5.04 7.71 5.37
CA LEU A 317 4.63 8.36 6.61
C LEU A 317 3.15 8.10 6.92
N THR A 318 2.28 8.20 5.90
CA THR A 318 0.86 7.90 6.04
C THR A 318 0.62 6.44 6.43
N ALA A 319 1.33 5.50 5.82
CA ALA A 319 1.25 4.08 6.16
C ALA A 319 1.71 3.81 7.61
N LEU A 320 2.78 4.47 8.07
CA LEU A 320 3.25 4.39 9.45
C LEU A 320 2.20 4.90 10.45
N GLN A 321 1.53 6.02 10.15
CA GLN A 321 0.43 6.56 10.97
C GLN A 321 -0.75 5.60 11.08
N MET A 322 -0.93 4.74 10.08
CA MET A 322 -1.95 3.69 10.07
C MET A 322 -1.46 2.37 10.69
N GLY A 323 -0.26 2.34 11.24
CA GLY A 323 0.29 1.18 11.95
C GLY A 323 0.99 0.14 11.07
N ILE A 324 1.26 0.44 9.79
CA ILE A 324 2.15 -0.40 8.97
C ILE A 324 3.57 -0.26 9.49
N CYS A 325 4.27 -1.38 9.67
CA CYS A 325 5.62 -1.40 10.24
C CYS A 325 6.66 -2.11 9.35
N ALA A 326 6.33 -2.37 8.08
CA ALA A 326 7.23 -2.96 7.09
C ALA A 326 7.25 -2.09 5.82
N VAL A 327 8.45 -1.72 5.38
CA VAL A 327 8.65 -0.80 4.25
C VAL A 327 9.71 -1.35 3.31
N ASP A 328 9.35 -1.42 2.03
CA ASP A 328 10.28 -1.77 0.97
C ASP A 328 10.96 -0.50 0.45
N SER A 329 12.27 -0.56 0.26
CA SER A 329 13.07 0.51 -0.30
C SER A 329 14.27 -0.02 -1.06
N SER A 330 14.89 0.83 -1.87
CA SER A 330 16.01 0.47 -2.73
C SER A 330 17.21 1.36 -2.46
N VAL A 331 18.36 0.76 -2.16
CA VAL A 331 19.63 1.46 -1.93
C VAL A 331 19.92 2.44 -3.06
N ALA A 332 20.37 3.65 -2.72
CA ALA A 332 20.65 4.74 -3.66
C ALA A 332 19.47 5.14 -4.58
N GLY A 333 18.24 4.71 -4.26
CA GLY A 333 17.08 4.83 -5.13
C GLY A 333 17.27 4.14 -6.48
N LEU A 334 17.87 2.94 -6.46
CA LEU A 334 18.03 2.10 -7.65
C LEU A 334 16.68 1.66 -8.22
N GLY A 335 16.68 1.43 -9.53
CA GLY A 335 15.48 1.15 -10.30
C GLY A 335 15.03 2.35 -11.09
N GLY A 336 13.96 2.12 -11.85
CA GLY A 336 13.32 3.11 -12.70
C GLY A 336 11.93 2.64 -13.06
N CYS A 337 11.04 3.59 -13.35
CA CYS A 337 9.70 3.27 -13.82
C CYS A 337 9.74 3.08 -15.35
N PRO A 338 9.51 1.86 -15.90
CA PRO A 338 9.49 1.65 -17.35
C PRO A 338 8.37 2.45 -18.03
N TYR A 339 7.38 2.91 -17.26
CA TYR A 339 6.24 3.69 -17.75
C TYR A 339 6.44 5.21 -17.68
N ALA A 340 7.50 5.69 -17.01
CA ALA A 340 7.82 7.11 -16.90
C ALA A 340 9.30 7.35 -17.26
N GLN A 341 9.55 7.72 -18.52
CA GLN A 341 10.91 7.93 -19.02
C GLN A 341 11.65 9.00 -18.20
N GLY A 342 12.76 8.60 -17.56
CA GLY A 342 13.64 9.49 -16.80
C GLY A 342 13.20 9.78 -15.36
N ALA A 343 12.08 9.23 -14.90
CA ALA A 343 11.64 9.36 -13.52
C ALA A 343 12.30 8.34 -12.59
N SER A 344 12.39 8.68 -11.30
CA SER A 344 12.80 7.78 -10.22
C SER A 344 11.95 6.50 -10.22
N GLY A 345 12.54 5.38 -9.81
CA GLY A 345 11.83 4.14 -9.50
C GLY A 345 11.49 4.07 -8.02
N ASN A 346 12.02 3.07 -7.34
CA ASN A 346 11.91 2.90 -5.90
C ASN A 346 12.33 4.12 -5.08
N VAL A 347 11.72 4.27 -3.90
CA VAL A 347 12.23 5.17 -2.86
C VAL A 347 13.63 4.74 -2.39
N SER A 348 14.47 5.73 -2.13
CA SER A 348 15.82 5.54 -1.57
C SER A 348 15.77 5.00 -0.14
N THR A 349 16.46 3.89 0.13
CA THR A 349 16.61 3.32 1.49
C THR A 349 17.20 4.33 2.46
N GLU A 350 18.21 5.10 2.04
CA GLU A 350 18.87 6.13 2.83
C GLU A 350 17.90 7.24 3.25
N ASP A 351 17.00 7.62 2.35
CA ASP A 351 16.05 8.72 2.58
C ASP A 351 14.93 8.26 3.54
N VAL A 352 14.48 7.01 3.43
CA VAL A 352 13.55 6.40 4.40
C VAL A 352 14.21 6.27 5.78
N LEU A 353 15.44 5.75 5.85
CA LEU A 353 16.17 5.61 7.11
C LEU A 353 16.39 6.97 7.79
N TYR A 354 16.75 8.00 7.03
CA TYR A 354 16.92 9.35 7.58
C TYR A 354 15.64 9.88 8.21
N MET A 355 14.48 9.70 7.55
CA MET A 355 13.18 10.05 8.11
C MET A 355 12.90 9.26 9.40
N LEU A 356 13.01 7.93 9.36
CA LEU A 356 12.72 7.05 10.50
C LEU A 356 13.62 7.35 11.71
N HIS A 357 14.93 7.50 11.51
CA HIS A 357 15.88 7.85 12.56
C HIS A 357 15.60 9.23 13.14
N GLY A 358 15.28 10.22 12.30
CA GLY A 358 14.91 11.57 12.74
C GLY A 358 13.61 11.61 13.56
N MET A 359 12.69 10.69 13.28
CA MET A 359 11.45 10.48 14.06
C MET A 359 11.67 9.66 15.34
N GLY A 360 12.87 9.12 15.56
CA GLY A 360 13.18 8.26 16.71
C GLY A 360 12.64 6.82 16.58
N ILE A 361 12.24 6.39 15.38
CA ILE A 361 11.77 5.03 15.11
C ILE A 361 12.98 4.10 14.91
N LYS A 362 12.96 2.94 15.56
CA LYS A 362 14.06 1.97 15.49
C LYS A 362 14.01 1.19 14.17
N THR A 363 15.17 0.99 13.54
CA THR A 363 15.30 0.11 12.37
C THR A 363 16.40 -0.94 12.51
N GLY A 364 17.39 -0.69 13.39
CA GLY A 364 18.58 -1.54 13.52
C GLY A 364 19.59 -1.40 12.37
N VAL A 365 19.35 -0.49 11.41
CA VAL A 365 20.16 -0.32 10.21
C VAL A 365 21.12 0.87 10.34
N ASP A 366 22.39 0.65 9.99
CA ASP A 366 23.44 1.66 9.93
C ASP A 366 23.36 2.44 8.60
N LEU A 367 22.85 3.67 8.68
CA LEU A 367 22.70 4.57 7.53
C LEU A 367 24.04 4.87 6.82
N SER A 368 25.15 4.97 7.56
CA SER A 368 26.45 5.27 6.94
C SER A 368 26.91 4.12 6.05
N LYS A 369 26.74 2.87 6.50
CA LYS A 369 27.07 1.69 5.68
C LYS A 369 26.15 1.51 4.47
N VAL A 370 24.87 1.87 4.60
CA VAL A 370 23.94 1.86 3.45
C VAL A 370 24.41 2.88 2.39
N ILE A 371 24.82 4.08 2.79
CA ILE A 371 25.40 5.08 1.87
C ILE A 371 26.65 4.53 1.17
N GLU A 372 27.53 3.84 1.89
CA GLU A 372 28.73 3.22 1.29
C GLU A 372 28.37 2.14 0.25
N ALA A 373 27.37 1.30 0.53
CA ALA A 373 26.85 0.32 -0.42
C ALA A 373 26.21 0.99 -1.65
N GLY A 374 25.46 2.07 -1.44
CA GLY A 374 24.88 2.89 -2.49
C GLY A 374 25.93 3.53 -3.40
N ASP A 375 26.98 4.11 -2.81
CA ASP A 375 28.10 4.68 -3.54
C ASP A 375 28.85 3.62 -4.36
N PHE A 376 29.05 2.42 -3.81
CA PHE A 376 29.66 1.31 -4.53
C PHE A 376 28.88 0.94 -5.80
N ILE A 377 27.58 0.71 -5.68
CA ILE A 377 26.76 0.28 -6.83
C ILE A 377 26.57 1.42 -7.84
N CYS A 378 26.39 2.66 -7.39
CA CYS A 378 26.33 3.82 -8.29
C CYS A 378 27.61 4.00 -9.11
N LYS A 379 28.80 3.80 -8.50
CA LYS A 379 30.08 3.80 -9.23
C LYS A 379 30.15 2.67 -10.25
N ALA A 380 29.71 1.46 -9.89
CA ALA A 380 29.72 0.32 -10.79
C ALA A 380 28.76 0.49 -11.98
N LEU A 381 27.63 1.17 -11.77
CA LEU A 381 26.63 1.52 -12.79
C LEU A 381 26.95 2.83 -13.55
N ASN A 382 28.05 3.50 -13.21
CA ASN A 382 28.41 4.81 -13.76
C ASN A 382 27.26 5.84 -13.72
N ARG A 383 26.52 5.87 -12.60
CA ARG A 383 25.41 6.80 -12.38
C ARG A 383 25.54 7.53 -11.05
N LYS A 384 24.77 8.60 -10.90
CA LYS A 384 24.61 9.30 -9.63
C LYS A 384 23.54 8.61 -8.78
N THR A 385 23.70 8.68 -7.47
CA THR A 385 22.69 8.25 -6.50
C THR A 385 21.44 9.13 -6.62
N ASN A 386 20.26 8.52 -6.48
CA ASN A 386 18.99 9.22 -6.34
C ASN A 386 18.68 9.58 -4.88
N SER A 387 19.41 9.02 -3.91
CA SER A 387 19.26 9.39 -2.49
C SER A 387 19.65 10.85 -2.28
N LYS A 388 18.71 11.64 -1.74
CA LYS A 388 18.96 13.03 -1.33
C LYS A 388 19.91 13.10 -0.14
N VAL A 389 19.81 12.14 0.77
CA VAL A 389 20.69 12.03 1.93
C VAL A 389 22.14 11.77 1.50
N ALA A 390 22.36 10.80 0.61
CA ALA A 390 23.69 10.51 0.08
C ALA A 390 24.27 11.70 -0.69
N GLN A 391 23.46 12.42 -1.49
CA GLN A 391 23.89 13.65 -2.17
C GLN A 391 24.32 14.74 -1.18
N ALA A 392 23.61 14.92 -0.07
CA ALA A 392 23.95 15.94 0.92
C ALA A 392 25.16 15.54 1.80
N ARG A 393 25.37 14.23 2.01
CA ARG A 393 26.44 13.70 2.87
C ARG A 393 27.72 13.34 2.12
N SER A 394 27.65 13.15 0.80
CA SER A 394 28.83 13.01 -0.05
C SER A 394 29.61 14.31 -0.02
N LYS A 395 30.78 14.30 0.64
CA LYS A 395 31.70 15.43 0.60
C LYS A 395 32.05 15.65 -0.86
N SER A 396 31.75 16.83 -1.40
CA SER A 396 32.24 17.28 -2.70
C SER A 396 33.75 17.03 -2.72
N SER A 397 34.16 16.00 -3.46
CA SER A 397 35.57 15.64 -3.62
C SER A 397 36.18 16.53 -4.69
#